data_AF-A0A6C1BSR1-F1
#
_entry.id   AF-A0A6C1BSR1-F1
#
_cell.length_a   1.000
_cell.length_b   1.000
_cell.length_c   1.000
_cell.angle_alpha   90.00
_cell.angle_beta   90.00
_cell.angle_gamma   90.00
#
_symmetry.space_group_name_H-M   'P 1'
#
loop_
_entity.id
_entity.type
_entity.pdbx_description
1 polymer ?
#
loop_
_entity_poly.entity_id
_entity_poly.type
_entity_poly.pdbx_seq_one_letter_code
_entity_poly.pdbx_strand_id
1 'polypeptide(L)'
;MSLSLQAFAEELFFRAYLMQRLSNLNVSVLFTVPHVILYTDLWSVLTFLPSLLYGYAYQRTGSLVFVSLLHLASNILWLGFLVSYMHSGN
;
A
#
# COMPACT_ATOMS: atom_id res chain seq x y z
N MET A 1 -2.28 -12.22 -10.49
CA MET A 1 -0.95 -12.11 -9.84
C MET A 1 -1.11 -12.51 -8.38
N SER A 2 -0.14 -13.16 -7.73
CA SER A 2 -0.23 -13.44 -6.29
C SER A 2 -0.18 -12.14 -5.48
N LEU A 3 -1.00 -12.00 -4.43
CA LEU A 3 -0.99 -10.82 -3.52
C LEU A 3 0.41 -10.52 -2.96
N SER A 4 1.19 -11.57 -2.67
CA SER A 4 2.55 -11.43 -2.17
C SER A 4 3.51 -10.86 -3.21
N LEU A 5 3.40 -11.30 -4.47
CA LEU A 5 4.22 -10.80 -5.56
C LEU A 5 3.88 -9.35 -5.91
N GLN A 6 2.59 -9.01 -5.87
CA GLN A 6 2.11 -7.64 -6.04
C GLN A 6 2.67 -6.72 -4.95
N ALA A 7 2.47 -7.06 -3.67
CA ALA A 7 2.97 -6.26 -2.56
C ALA A 7 4.49 -6.07 -2.65
N PHE A 8 5.25 -7.13 -2.95
CA PHE A 8 6.69 -7.01 -3.14
C PHE A 8 7.08 -6.10 -4.29
N ALA A 9 6.45 -6.26 -5.47
CA ALA A 9 6.76 -5.45 -6.64
C ALA A 9 6.44 -3.96 -6.42
N GLU A 10 5.31 -3.67 -5.77
CA GLU A 10 4.93 -2.32 -5.41
C GLU A 10 5.90 -1.71 -4.40
N GLU A 11 6.24 -2.42 -3.31
CA GLU A 11 7.20 -1.89 -2.33
C GLU A 11 8.62 -1.74 -2.92
N LEU A 12 9.04 -2.63 -3.83
CA LEU A 12 10.31 -2.49 -4.55
C LEU A 12 10.34 -1.19 -5.36
N PHE A 13 9.28 -0.92 -6.13
CA PHE A 13 9.24 0.26 -6.97
C PHE A 13 9.06 1.55 -6.16
N PHE A 14 8.11 1.58 -5.23
CA PHE A 14 7.78 2.80 -4.50
C PHE A 14 8.78 3.10 -3.39
N ARG A 15 9.19 2.10 -2.59
CA ARG A 15 10.10 2.32 -1.46
C ARG A 15 11.55 2.22 -1.87
N ALA A 16 11.94 1.10 -2.46
CA ALA A 16 13.35 0.88 -2.73
C ALA A 16 13.84 1.76 -3.89
N TYR A 17 13.02 2.08 -4.89
CA TYR A 17 13.44 2.92 -6.03
C TYR A 17 12.98 4.39 -5.92
N LEU A 18 11.68 4.68 -5.84
CA LEU A 18 11.19 6.06 -5.89
C LEU A 18 11.56 6.90 -4.66
N MET A 19 11.53 6.33 -3.44
CA MET A 19 11.91 7.08 -2.24
C MET A 19 13.40 7.46 -2.17
N GLN A 20 14.24 6.95 -3.08
CA GLN A 20 15.62 7.46 -3.23
C GLN A 20 15.64 8.88 -3.82
N ARG A 21 14.57 9.29 -4.51
CA ARG A 21 14.49 10.56 -5.24
C ARG A 21 13.39 11.49 -4.72
N LEU A 22 12.41 10.94 -4.02
CA LEU A 22 11.22 11.64 -3.56
C LEU A 22 11.00 11.40 -2.07
N SER A 23 10.36 12.35 -1.40
CA SER A 23 9.96 12.18 0.00
C SER A 23 8.91 11.06 0.13
N ASN A 24 8.82 10.46 1.32
CA ASN A 24 7.76 9.49 1.63
C ASN A 24 6.37 10.06 1.29
N LEU A 25 6.11 11.32 1.66
CA LEU A 25 4.85 12.00 1.37
C LEU A 25 4.52 12.00 -0.14
N ASN A 26 5.47 12.38 -0.99
CA ASN A 26 5.28 12.43 -2.43
C ASN A 26 5.06 11.02 -3.01
N VAL A 27 5.82 10.03 -2.53
CA VAL A 27 5.65 8.63 -2.94
C VAL A 27 4.29 8.09 -2.50
N SER A 28 3.80 8.43 -1.32
CA SER A 28 2.46 8.02 -0.86
C SER A 28 1.34 8.61 -1.69
N VAL A 29 1.47 9.86 -2.13
CA VAL A 29 0.54 10.46 -3.11
C VAL A 29 0.59 9.68 -4.43
N LEU A 30 1.78 9.46 -4.99
CA LEU A 30 1.95 8.72 -6.24
C LEU A 30 1.47 7.27 -6.16
N PHE A 31 1.59 6.63 -5.00
CA PHE A 31 1.08 5.30 -4.74
C PHE A 31 -0.46 5.25 -4.74
N THR A 32 -1.10 6.31 -4.26
CA THR A 32 -2.57 6.39 -4.12
C THR A 32 -3.24 6.63 -5.48
N VAL A 33 -2.63 7.42 -6.37
CA VAL A 33 -3.19 7.75 -7.69
C VAL A 33 -3.65 6.53 -8.50
N PRO A 34 -2.81 5.49 -8.75
CA PRO A 34 -3.24 4.32 -9.51
C PRO A 34 -4.34 3.54 -8.79
N HIS A 35 -4.38 3.51 -7.45
CA HIS A 35 -5.46 2.86 -6.71
C HIS A 35 -6.81 3.56 -6.96
N VAL A 36 -6.82 4.90 -6.93
CA VAL A 36 -8.03 5.67 -7.23
C VAL A 36 -8.50 5.46 -8.67
N ILE A 37 -7.57 5.45 -9.63
CA ILE A 37 -7.90 5.25 -11.05
C ILE A 37 -8.45 3.85 -11.31
N LEU A 38 -7.88 2.82 -10.68
CA LEU A 38 -8.23 1.42 -10.93
C LEU A 38 -9.51 0.98 -10.21
N TYR A 39 -9.73 1.45 -8.99
CA TYR A 39 -10.87 1.00 -8.17
C TYR A 39 -12.05 1.98 -8.16
N THR A 40 -11.81 3.26 -8.48
CA THR A 40 -12.85 4.30 -8.66
C THR A 40 -13.78 4.53 -7.45
N ASP A 41 -13.40 4.05 -6.27
CA ASP A 41 -14.19 4.19 -5.03
C ASP A 41 -13.54 5.16 -4.03
N LEU A 42 -14.35 5.69 -3.11
CA LEU A 42 -13.88 6.64 -2.07
C LEU A 42 -12.85 6.02 -1.10
N TRP A 43 -12.90 4.71 -0.88
CA TRP A 43 -12.00 4.03 0.06
C TRP A 43 -10.59 3.89 -0.49
N SER A 44 -10.42 3.82 -1.81
CA SER A 44 -9.12 3.82 -2.47
C SER A 44 -8.24 5.03 -2.14
N VAL A 45 -8.84 6.16 -1.75
CA VAL A 45 -8.12 7.36 -1.27
C VAL A 45 -7.44 7.10 0.07
N LEU A 46 -8.03 6.24 0.92
CA LEU A 46 -7.46 5.90 2.23
C LEU A 46 -6.14 5.15 2.12
N THR A 47 -5.85 4.54 0.96
CA THR A 47 -4.57 3.87 0.65
C THR A 47 -3.35 4.79 0.83
N PHE A 48 -3.56 6.11 0.82
CA PHE A 48 -2.54 7.09 1.20
C PHE A 48 -1.94 6.83 2.60
N LEU A 49 -2.78 6.53 3.60
CA LEU A 49 -2.37 6.34 4.99
C LEU A 49 -1.48 5.10 5.20
N PRO A 50 -1.87 3.88 4.77
CA PRO A 50 -0.99 2.73 4.86
C PRO A 50 0.29 2.94 4.03
N SER A 51 0.21 3.57 2.86
CA SER A 51 1.41 3.87 2.07
C SER A 51 2.40 4.78 2.82
N LEU A 52 1.89 5.78 3.55
CA LEU A 52 2.74 6.64 4.40
C LEU A 52 3.39 5.86 5.53
N LEU A 53 2.64 4.95 6.17
CA LEU A 53 3.16 4.05 7.19
C LEU A 53 4.24 3.11 6.63
N TYR A 54 4.05 2.56 5.43
CA TYR A 54 5.01 1.66 4.79
C TYR A 54 6.33 2.37 4.51
N GLY A 55 6.28 3.58 3.96
CA GLY A 55 7.51 4.34 3.75
C GLY A 55 8.20 4.73 5.06
N TYR A 56 7.45 5.06 6.11
CA TYR A 56 8.03 5.28 7.44
C TYR A 56 8.70 4.01 7.99
N ALA A 57 8.02 2.87 7.92
CA ALA A 57 8.55 1.58 8.34
C ALA A 57 9.82 1.21 7.57
N TYR A 58 9.83 1.42 6.25
CA TYR A 58 10.99 1.19 5.41
C TYR A 58 12.17 2.10 5.78
N GLN A 59 11.92 3.40 6.03
CA GLN A 59 12.96 4.33 6.47
C GLN A 59 13.59 3.94 7.81
N ARG A 60 12.79 3.38 8.73
CA ARG A 60 13.27 2.96 10.06
C ARG A 60 14.01 1.63 10.06
N THR A 61 13.63 0.73 9.17
CA THR A 61 14.12 -0.67 9.20
C THR A 61 15.11 -0.98 8.08
N GLY A 62 15.09 -0.24 6.97
CA GLY A 62 15.82 -0.57 5.74
C GLY A 62 15.38 -1.88 5.07
N SER A 63 14.35 -2.56 5.59
CA SER A 63 14.00 -3.93 5.21
C SER A 63 12.85 -3.94 4.21
N LEU A 64 13.18 -4.28 2.95
CA LEU A 64 12.18 -4.46 1.90
C LEU A 64 11.26 -5.65 2.19
N VAL A 65 11.81 -6.73 2.77
CA VAL A 65 11.04 -7.91 3.15
C VAL A 65 9.99 -7.55 4.20
N PHE A 66 10.38 -6.82 5.23
CA PHE A 66 9.46 -6.42 6.30
C PHE A 66 8.30 -5.59 5.77
N VAL A 67 8.57 -4.54 4.99
CA VAL A 67 7.52 -3.67 4.46
C VAL A 67 6.62 -4.41 3.45
N SER A 68 7.17 -5.33 2.66
CA SER A 68 6.38 -6.16 1.73
C SER A 68 5.41 -7.08 2.49
N LEU A 69 5.85 -7.66 3.61
CA LEU A 69 4.98 -8.48 4.47
C LEU A 69 3.93 -7.62 5.20
N LEU A 70 4.29 -6.42 5.66
CA LEU A 70 3.36 -5.48 6.28
C LEU A 70 2.26 -5.04 5.30
N HIS A 71 2.63 -4.77 4.05
CA HIS A 71 1.69 -4.45 2.99
C HIS A 71 0.81 -5.65 2.66
N LEU A 72 1.38 -6.84 2.46
CA LEU A 72 0.60 -8.06 2.25
C LEU A 72 -0.42 -8.30 3.38
N ALA A 73 -0.01 -8.13 4.64
CA ALA A 73 -0.90 -8.27 5.79
C ALA A 73 -2.06 -7.27 5.73
N SER A 74 -1.79 -6.03 5.33
CA SER A 74 -2.82 -5.01 5.17
C SER A 74 -3.81 -5.34 4.05
N ASN A 75 -3.35 -5.88 2.92
CA ASN A 75 -4.22 -6.34 1.83
C ASN A 75 -5.11 -7.50 2.26
N ILE A 76 -4.56 -8.45 3.02
CA ILE A 76 -5.34 -9.56 3.60
C ILE A 76 -6.41 -9.04 4.57
N LEU A 77 -6.07 -8.08 5.43
CA LEU A 77 -7.03 -7.47 6.36
C LEU A 77 -8.14 -6.71 5.62
N TRP A 78 -7.78 -5.93 4.60
CA TRP A 78 -8.73 -5.19 3.77
C TRP A 78 -9.73 -6.12 3.06
N LEU A 79 -9.21 -7.11 2.34
CA LEU A 79 -10.02 -8.06 1.57
C LEU A 79 -10.83 -9.01 2.46
N GLY A 80 -10.23 -9.50 3.54
CA GLY A 80 -10.84 -10.49 4.41
C GLY A 80 -11.93 -9.93 5.32
N PHE A 81 -11.75 -8.71 5.85
CA PHE A 81 -12.63 -8.18 6.88
C PHE A 81 -13.41 -6.94 6.44
N LEU A 82 -12.77 -5.98 5.80
CA LEU A 82 -13.39 -4.67 5.53
C LEU A 82 -14.31 -4.70 4.32
N VAL A 83 -13.91 -5.34 3.21
CA VAL A 83 -14.77 -5.47 2.03
C VAL A 83 -16.05 -6.24 2.35
N SER A 84 -15.94 -7.34 3.10
CA SER A 84 -17.07 -8.16 3.54
C SER A 84 -18.06 -7.36 4.39
N TYR A 85 -17.56 -6.58 5.36
CA TYR A 85 -18.40 -5.78 6.24
C TYR A 85 -19.14 -4.65 5.51
N MET A 86 -18.46 -3.99 4.57
CA MET A 86 -19.06 -2.91 3.76
C MET A 86 -20.17 -3.41 2.83
N HIS A 87 -20.11 -4.67 2.37
CA HIS A 87 -21.17 -5.26 1.53
C HIS A 87 -22.29 -5.93 2.33
N SER A 88 -22.05 -6.33 3.58
CA SER A 88 -23.09 -6.89 4.46
C SER A 88 -24.00 -5.85 5.13
N GLY A 89 -23.67 -4.56 5.01
CA GLY A 89 -24.43 -3.44 5.58
C GLY A 89 -25.46 -2.80 4.64
N ASN A 90 -25.70 -3.37 3.46
CA ASN A 90 -26.73 -2.97 2.50
C ASN A 90 -27.87 -3.99 2.45
#